data_AF-A0A0P0E0M9-F1
#
_entry.id   AF-A0A0P0E0M9-F1
#
_cell.length_a   1.000
_cell.length_b   1.000
_cell.length_c   1.000
_cell.angle_alpha   90.00
_cell.angle_beta   90.00
_cell.angle_gamma   90.00
#
_symmetry.space_group_name_H-M   'P 1'
#
loop_
_entity.id
_entity.type
_entity.pdbx_description
1 polymer ?
#
loop_
_entity_poly.entity_id
_entity_poly.type
_entity_poly.pdbx_seq_one_letter_code
_entity_poly.pdbx_strand_id
1 'polypeptide(L)'
;MTATYPGAAFFVQSPNCAPRRAGARITHVILHLTGNLADHTAYFSRRNERSVAPHLYPRPDGTLTQFVRFGWRAWTTAVPLDETAITFEIEAVGDATPAQYEAVARFIAWLADQTEVDGIPVDFEISRARVIGHREAPGVTSGTACPVNLDIDRIVARARELRGVRMLWPNGTTTEPRRSDGYGPRKSILTSAGWTRPFHVGTDWYSIGTIRSVAAGTVIESGWIDWAGNQVLIYHGEIDGVRTWSRSCHLAAPSPLSRGDQVAAGAVVGAEGATGQAAGPHLHFELYRGRVDRGTGSDPGATVDPRAFILARLGTTLTEADMDKINELWQRLLPGEAGKKTAGDVYLTFLDLVSRVKGLAATAAKTVWETPVTRGDKKISALQELADAKTLGQTANAKLDQLLARPVSEISLTPEQMGRLAEAIGSAVALQVAPAVLDQMAKRLES
;
A
#
# COMPACT_ATOMS: atom_id res chain seq x y z
N MET A 1 21.56 -17.06 7.81
CA MET A 1 21.42 -15.87 8.68
C MET A 1 20.36 -14.97 8.07
N THR A 2 19.48 -14.37 8.86
CA THR A 2 18.42 -13.48 8.36
C THR A 2 18.93 -12.04 8.23
N ALA A 3 18.49 -11.37 7.17
CA ALA A 3 18.68 -9.93 6.99
C ALA A 3 17.95 -9.14 8.09
N THR A 4 18.44 -7.95 8.40
CA THR A 4 17.74 -7.02 9.30
C THR A 4 16.55 -6.38 8.59
N TYR A 5 16.72 -6.00 7.32
CA TYR A 5 15.61 -5.51 6.51
C TYR A 5 14.84 -6.70 5.93
N PRO A 6 13.54 -6.86 6.25
CA PRO A 6 12.75 -8.00 5.77
C PRO A 6 12.61 -8.09 4.25
N GLY A 7 12.78 -6.97 3.54
CA GLY A 7 12.73 -6.92 2.07
C GLY A 7 14.03 -7.28 1.36
N ALA A 8 15.11 -7.62 2.09
CA ALA A 8 16.33 -8.13 1.48
C ALA A 8 16.22 -9.65 1.25
N ALA A 9 16.46 -10.08 0.01
CA ALA A 9 16.40 -11.49 -0.38
C ALA A 9 17.57 -12.30 0.20
N PHE A 10 18.73 -11.64 0.36
CA PHE A 10 19.95 -12.27 0.85
C PHE A 10 20.64 -11.42 1.89
N PHE A 11 21.36 -12.09 2.79
CA PHE A 11 22.24 -11.44 3.75
C PHE A 11 23.60 -12.13 3.77
N VAL A 12 24.65 -11.32 3.65
CA VAL A 12 26.05 -11.72 3.77
C VAL A 12 26.72 -10.75 4.73
N GLN A 13 27.36 -11.20 5.81
CA GLN A 13 28.07 -10.28 6.69
C GLN A 13 29.46 -9.96 6.11
N SER A 14 29.61 -8.78 5.52
CA SER A 14 30.89 -8.28 5.02
C SER A 14 31.89 -8.05 6.16
N PRO A 15 33.18 -8.39 5.97
CA PRO A 15 34.24 -8.02 6.91
C PRO A 15 34.62 -6.53 6.85
N ASN A 16 34.13 -5.77 5.86
CA ASN A 16 34.44 -4.34 5.69
C ASN A 16 33.43 -3.46 6.42
N CYS A 17 33.35 -3.63 7.74
CA CYS A 17 32.47 -2.86 8.61
C CYS A 17 33.12 -2.68 9.99
N ALA A 18 32.55 -1.78 10.80
CA ALA A 18 32.95 -1.60 12.18
C ALA A 18 31.73 -1.34 13.08
N PRO A 19 31.82 -1.55 14.39
CA PRO A 19 30.76 -1.15 15.31
C PRO A 19 30.51 0.35 15.18
N ARG A 20 29.25 0.77 15.30
CA ARG A 20 28.93 2.19 15.45
C ARG A 20 29.45 2.70 16.80
N ARG A 21 29.80 3.99 16.86
CA ARG A 21 30.20 4.62 18.13
C ARG A 21 29.05 4.64 19.14
N ALA A 22 29.37 4.67 20.42
CA ALA A 22 28.38 4.83 21.48
C ALA A 22 27.56 6.12 21.27
N GLY A 23 26.24 6.03 21.41
CA GLY A 23 25.31 7.15 21.20
C GLY A 23 24.99 7.45 19.73
N ALA A 24 25.48 6.66 18.77
CA ALA A 24 25.09 6.79 17.37
C ALA A 24 23.57 6.60 17.19
N ARG A 25 23.01 7.34 16.22
CA ARG A 25 21.61 7.24 15.80
C ARG A 25 21.56 7.15 14.28
N ILE A 26 20.65 6.33 13.76
CA ILE A 26 20.39 6.28 12.32
C ILE A 26 19.54 7.49 11.96
N THR A 27 20.09 8.39 11.16
CA THR A 27 19.46 9.66 10.78
C THR A 27 19.44 9.91 9.29
N HIS A 28 20.25 9.18 8.50
CA HIS A 28 20.36 9.40 7.06
C HIS A 28 20.31 8.09 6.26
N VAL A 29 19.93 8.22 4.99
CA VAL A 29 20.12 7.22 3.94
C VAL A 29 20.99 7.85 2.87
N ILE A 30 22.10 7.20 2.52
CA ILE A 30 23.03 7.67 1.49
C ILE A 30 22.97 6.72 0.30
N LEU A 31 22.73 7.29 -0.89
CA LEU A 31 22.62 6.56 -2.15
C LEU A 31 23.87 6.76 -3.01
N HIS A 32 24.43 5.65 -3.48
CA HIS A 32 25.55 5.62 -4.40
C HIS A 32 25.21 4.76 -5.63
N LEU A 33 25.85 5.02 -6.77
CA LEU A 33 25.77 4.17 -7.95
C LEU A 33 27.13 3.52 -8.17
N THR A 34 27.17 2.25 -8.54
CA THR A 34 28.43 1.56 -8.87
C THR A 34 29.10 2.17 -10.11
N GLY A 35 28.32 2.75 -11.03
CA GLY A 35 28.80 3.23 -12.33
C GLY A 35 29.09 2.11 -13.33
N ASN A 36 28.69 0.87 -13.04
CA ASN A 36 28.81 -0.29 -13.90
C ASN A 36 27.68 -1.32 -13.62
N LEU A 37 27.53 -2.32 -14.48
CA LEU A 37 26.56 -3.42 -14.31
C LEU A 37 27.25 -4.73 -13.88
N ALA A 38 28.45 -4.65 -13.31
CA ALA A 38 29.13 -5.83 -12.82
C ALA A 38 28.55 -6.22 -11.46
N ASP A 39 28.30 -7.51 -11.25
CA ASP A 39 27.88 -8.02 -9.95
C ASP A 39 29.03 -7.89 -8.94
N HIS A 40 28.91 -6.91 -8.04
CA HIS A 40 29.89 -6.70 -6.98
C HIS A 40 29.60 -7.52 -5.72
N THR A 41 28.68 -8.48 -5.75
CA THR A 41 28.36 -9.32 -4.58
C THR A 41 29.60 -9.99 -4.00
N ALA A 42 30.42 -10.64 -4.85
CA ALA A 42 31.67 -11.26 -4.41
C ALA A 42 32.70 -10.24 -3.88
N TYR A 43 32.68 -9.01 -4.42
CA TYR A 43 33.57 -7.93 -4.02
C TYR A 43 33.23 -7.38 -2.63
N PHE A 44 31.94 -7.15 -2.35
CA PHE A 44 31.46 -6.66 -1.05
C PHE A 44 31.46 -7.73 0.04
N SER A 45 31.45 -9.02 -0.33
CA SER A 45 31.48 -10.14 0.61
C SER A 45 32.85 -10.41 1.24
N ARG A 46 33.93 -9.79 0.74
CA ARG A 46 35.31 -10.08 1.19
C ARG A 46 36.08 -8.82 1.54
N ARG A 47 37.19 -8.97 2.25
CA ARG A 47 38.17 -7.89 2.36
C ARG A 47 38.63 -7.51 0.96
N ASN A 48 38.50 -6.24 0.62
CA ASN A 48 38.89 -5.71 -0.67
C ASN A 48 39.84 -4.52 -0.49
N GLU A 49 40.54 -4.17 -1.56
CA GLU A 49 41.58 -3.15 -1.57
C GLU A 49 41.07 -1.74 -1.22
N ARG A 50 39.77 -1.50 -1.37
CA ARG A 50 39.12 -0.26 -0.95
C ARG A 50 38.59 -0.31 0.48
N SER A 51 38.60 -1.48 1.12
CA SER A 51 37.98 -1.75 2.42
C SER A 51 36.52 -1.29 2.48
N VAL A 52 35.75 -1.54 1.42
CA VAL A 52 34.36 -1.07 1.32
C VAL A 52 33.31 -2.16 1.22
N ALA A 53 32.13 -1.90 1.79
CA ALA A 53 30.89 -2.63 1.57
C ALA A 53 29.68 -1.79 2.01
N PRO A 54 28.58 -1.73 1.22
CA PRO A 54 27.35 -1.04 1.62
C PRO A 54 26.59 -1.80 2.68
N HIS A 55 25.56 -1.16 3.23
CA HIS A 55 24.56 -1.93 3.96
C HIS A 55 23.69 -2.71 2.99
N LEU A 56 23.23 -2.07 1.91
CA LEU A 56 22.28 -2.64 0.96
C LEU A 56 22.75 -2.48 -0.49
N TYR A 57 22.50 -3.51 -1.30
CA TYR A 57 22.90 -3.59 -2.70
C TYR A 57 21.72 -4.01 -3.58
N PRO A 58 20.98 -3.05 -4.17
CA PRO A 58 19.90 -3.34 -5.10
C PRO A 58 20.44 -3.64 -6.51
N ARG A 59 20.09 -4.81 -7.04
CA ARG A 59 20.36 -5.26 -8.41
C ARG A 59 19.36 -4.63 -9.39
N PRO A 60 19.62 -4.66 -10.72
CA PRO A 60 18.73 -4.03 -11.71
C PRO A 60 17.27 -4.50 -11.70
N ASP A 61 17.00 -5.70 -11.21
CA ASP A 61 15.66 -6.27 -11.03
C ASP A 61 14.96 -5.87 -9.71
N GLY A 62 15.63 -5.05 -8.88
CA GLY A 62 15.13 -4.61 -7.57
C GLY A 62 15.40 -5.59 -6.44
N THR A 63 16.04 -6.75 -6.70
CA THR A 63 16.44 -7.67 -5.63
C THR A 63 17.50 -7.02 -4.75
N LEU A 64 17.35 -7.16 -3.44
CA LEU A 64 18.20 -6.53 -2.44
C LEU A 64 19.05 -7.56 -1.71
N THR A 65 20.36 -7.33 -1.68
CA THR A 65 21.30 -8.04 -0.81
C THR A 65 21.75 -7.11 0.32
N GLN A 66 21.69 -7.58 1.56
CA GLN A 66 22.24 -6.87 2.72
C GLN A 66 23.66 -7.38 3.02
N PHE A 67 24.64 -6.48 3.07
CA PHE A 67 26.04 -6.80 3.34
C PHE A 67 26.52 -6.45 4.75
N VAL A 68 25.89 -5.48 5.41
CA VAL A 68 26.28 -5.03 6.75
C VAL A 68 25.01 -4.89 7.59
N ARG A 69 25.03 -5.42 8.82
CA ARG A 69 23.95 -5.18 9.80
C ARG A 69 23.86 -3.70 10.14
N PHE A 70 22.65 -3.20 10.36
CA PHE A 70 22.43 -1.77 10.62
C PHE A 70 22.99 -1.34 11.98
N GLY A 71 23.24 -2.29 12.89
CA GLY A 71 23.98 -2.09 14.15
C GLY A 71 25.46 -1.71 13.96
N TRP A 72 25.98 -1.91 12.75
CA TRP A 72 27.35 -1.64 12.36
C TRP A 72 27.36 -0.50 11.34
N ARG A 73 28.48 0.23 11.25
CA ARG A 73 28.70 1.18 10.16
C ARG A 73 29.33 0.45 8.98
N ALA A 74 28.76 0.68 7.81
CA ALA A 74 29.38 0.36 6.53
C ALA A 74 30.54 1.34 6.23
N TRP A 75 31.56 0.84 5.54
CA TRP A 75 32.57 1.69 4.93
C TRP A 75 32.25 1.77 3.44
N THR A 76 31.53 2.79 2.99
CA THR A 76 31.24 2.97 1.55
C THR A 76 31.84 4.22 0.98
N THR A 77 32.13 5.18 1.85
CA THR A 77 32.16 6.58 1.44
C THR A 77 33.23 7.39 2.19
N ALA A 78 33.78 6.88 3.29
CA ALA A 78 34.77 7.57 4.13
C ALA A 78 34.30 8.98 4.54
N VAL A 79 32.99 9.12 4.77
CA VAL A 79 32.36 10.39 5.12
C VAL A 79 32.03 10.42 6.61
N PRO A 80 31.93 11.62 7.21
CA PRO A 80 31.51 11.79 8.61
C PRO A 80 30.16 11.11 8.93
N LEU A 81 29.29 10.94 7.93
CA LEU A 81 27.95 10.36 8.10
C LEU A 81 27.92 8.83 8.20
N ASP A 82 29.03 8.11 7.96
CA ASP A 82 29.05 6.64 8.04
C ASP A 82 28.56 6.12 9.42
N GLU A 83 28.79 6.90 10.49
CA GLU A 83 28.31 6.60 11.85
C GLU A 83 26.79 6.70 12.02
N THR A 84 26.09 7.39 11.11
CA THR A 84 24.67 7.76 11.25
C THR A 84 23.81 7.37 10.06
N ALA A 85 24.42 6.90 8.97
CA ALA A 85 23.72 6.56 7.74
C ALA A 85 23.54 5.05 7.54
N ILE A 86 22.47 4.69 6.85
CA ILE A 86 22.38 3.45 6.08
C ILE A 86 22.76 3.75 4.63
N THR A 87 23.59 2.91 4.03
CA THR A 87 24.22 3.18 2.75
C THR A 87 23.81 2.15 1.71
N PHE A 88 23.50 2.65 0.51
CA PHE A 88 23.16 1.86 -0.66
C PHE A 88 24.25 2.00 -1.71
N GLU A 89 24.62 0.86 -2.29
CA GLU A 89 25.36 0.84 -3.56
C GLU A 89 24.43 0.27 -4.64
N ILE A 90 23.97 1.11 -5.57
CA ILE A 90 23.00 0.73 -6.58
C ILE A 90 23.73 0.31 -7.86
N GLU A 91 23.49 -0.91 -8.33
CA GLU A 91 24.13 -1.43 -9.54
C GLU A 91 23.52 -0.81 -10.80
N ALA A 92 24.13 0.25 -11.32
CA ALA A 92 23.62 0.96 -12.48
C ALA A 92 24.72 1.68 -13.27
N VAL A 93 24.46 1.84 -14.58
CA VAL A 93 25.18 2.76 -15.47
C VAL A 93 24.23 3.88 -15.85
N GLY A 94 24.55 5.11 -15.48
CA GLY A 94 23.67 6.26 -15.69
C GLY A 94 22.64 6.41 -14.56
N ASP A 95 21.41 5.97 -14.79
CA ASP A 95 20.30 6.05 -13.83
C ASP A 95 19.87 4.66 -13.33
N ALA A 96 19.28 4.61 -12.15
CA ALA A 96 18.74 3.38 -11.56
C ALA A 96 17.48 2.90 -12.32
N THR A 97 17.22 1.59 -12.31
CA THR A 97 15.99 1.04 -12.89
C THR A 97 14.77 1.36 -12.03
N PRO A 98 13.55 1.34 -12.59
CA PRO A 98 12.32 1.49 -11.80
C PRO A 98 12.22 0.51 -10.62
N ALA A 99 12.72 -0.72 -10.78
CA ALA A 99 12.71 -1.73 -9.72
C ALA A 99 13.70 -1.39 -8.59
N GLN A 100 14.87 -0.86 -8.93
CA GLN A 100 15.83 -0.34 -7.93
C GLN A 100 15.25 0.88 -7.19
N TYR A 101 14.64 1.82 -7.92
CA TYR A 101 13.94 2.96 -7.35
C TYR A 101 12.89 2.52 -6.31
N GLU A 102 12.05 1.56 -6.69
CA GLU A 102 11.00 1.02 -5.81
C GLU A 102 11.59 0.31 -4.59
N ALA A 103 12.66 -0.49 -4.77
CA ALA A 103 13.31 -1.20 -3.68
C ALA A 103 13.89 -0.24 -2.62
N VAL A 104 14.57 0.82 -3.07
CA VAL A 104 15.11 1.88 -2.19
C VAL A 104 13.98 2.63 -1.49
N ALA A 105 12.91 2.99 -2.21
CA ALA A 105 11.77 3.71 -1.65
C ALA A 105 11.05 2.89 -0.57
N ARG A 106 10.88 1.58 -0.77
CA ARG A 106 10.30 0.66 0.23
C ARG A 106 11.14 0.54 1.49
N PHE A 107 12.46 0.50 1.35
CA PHE A 107 13.35 0.52 2.50
C PHE A 107 13.22 1.83 3.29
N ILE A 108 13.22 2.97 2.60
CA ILE A 108 13.10 4.29 3.25
C ILE A 108 11.76 4.41 3.99
N ALA A 109 10.67 3.93 3.38
CA ALA A 109 9.36 3.88 4.03
C ALA A 109 9.39 3.00 5.29
N TRP A 110 9.98 1.80 5.21
CA TRP A 110 10.16 0.91 6.35
C TRP A 110 11.01 1.53 7.47
N LEU A 111 12.13 2.17 7.13
CA LEU A 111 13.06 2.77 8.09
C LEU A 111 12.38 3.90 8.88
N ALA A 112 11.55 4.70 8.21
CA ALA A 112 10.80 5.80 8.82
C ALA A 112 9.72 5.37 9.83
N ASP A 113 9.41 4.07 9.89
CA ASP A 113 8.50 3.48 10.87
C ASP A 113 9.24 2.83 12.05
N GLN A 114 10.58 2.80 12.02
CA GLN A 114 11.38 2.22 13.09
C GLN A 114 11.72 3.25 14.16
N THR A 115 11.69 2.82 15.41
CA THR A 115 12.22 3.59 16.55
C THR A 115 13.62 3.13 16.94
N GLU A 116 13.95 1.87 16.62
CA GLU A 116 15.25 1.24 16.81
C GLU A 116 15.45 0.13 15.76
N VAL A 117 16.69 -0.06 15.30
CA VAL A 117 17.07 -1.16 14.40
C VAL A 117 18.43 -1.72 14.81
N ASP A 118 18.53 -3.04 14.99
CA ASP A 118 19.75 -3.73 15.43
C ASP A 118 20.40 -3.09 16.68
N GLY A 119 19.59 -2.60 17.63
CA GLY A 119 20.07 -1.94 18.86
C GLY A 119 20.46 -0.47 18.69
N ILE A 120 20.25 0.12 17.50
CA ILE A 120 20.57 1.52 17.22
C ILE A 120 19.28 2.34 17.12
N PRO A 121 19.13 3.40 17.93
CA PRO A 121 17.97 4.29 17.82
C PRO A 121 17.86 4.92 16.43
N VAL A 122 16.63 5.00 15.93
CA VAL A 122 16.32 5.63 14.65
C VAL A 122 15.71 7.01 14.91
N ASP A 123 16.27 8.02 14.26
CA ASP A 123 15.77 9.41 14.23
C ASP A 123 15.78 9.87 12.77
N PHE A 124 14.93 9.22 11.98
CA PHE A 124 14.88 9.35 10.53
C PHE A 124 13.49 9.82 10.08
N GLU A 125 13.47 10.82 9.22
CA GLU A 125 12.27 11.34 8.56
C GLU A 125 12.47 11.28 7.04
N ILE A 126 11.42 10.91 6.29
CA ILE A 126 11.46 10.90 4.82
C ILE A 126 11.51 12.33 4.27
N SER A 127 12.72 12.81 4.02
CA SER A 127 12.99 14.13 3.43
C SER A 127 14.28 14.13 2.62
N ARG A 128 14.46 15.15 1.77
CA ARG A 128 15.70 15.34 1.02
C ARG A 128 16.90 15.73 1.86
N ALA A 129 16.67 16.26 3.06
CA ALA A 129 17.73 16.49 4.02
C ALA A 129 18.27 15.18 4.63
N ARG A 130 17.46 14.11 4.67
CA ARG A 130 17.82 12.83 5.29
C ARG A 130 18.11 11.72 4.29
N VAL A 131 17.52 11.76 3.10
CA VAL A 131 17.84 10.86 1.98
C VAL A 131 18.67 11.65 0.99
N ILE A 132 19.95 11.30 0.85
CA ILE A 132 20.91 12.08 0.08
C ILE A 132 21.74 11.20 -0.85
N GLY A 133 22.27 11.79 -1.91
CA GLY A 133 23.26 11.18 -2.77
C GLY A 133 24.64 11.29 -2.13
N HIS A 134 25.56 10.40 -2.50
CA HIS A 134 26.93 10.45 -1.98
C HIS A 134 27.61 11.83 -2.16
N ARG A 135 27.40 12.54 -3.29
CA ARG A 135 27.94 13.91 -3.52
C ARG A 135 27.37 14.96 -2.57
N GLU A 136 26.18 14.73 -2.04
CA GLU A 136 25.50 15.65 -1.13
C GLU A 136 25.99 15.44 0.32
N ALA A 137 26.73 14.37 0.61
CA ALA A 137 27.27 14.10 1.93
C ALA A 137 28.41 15.09 2.28
N PRO A 138 28.42 15.66 3.51
CA PRO A 138 29.47 16.58 3.93
C PRO A 138 30.87 15.96 3.85
N GLY A 139 31.85 16.71 3.35
CA GLY A 139 33.26 16.31 3.33
C GLY A 139 33.69 15.45 2.14
N VAL A 140 32.82 15.20 1.17
CA VAL A 140 33.17 14.50 -0.08
C VAL A 140 33.80 15.48 -1.08
N THR A 141 35.07 15.28 -1.44
CA THR A 141 35.85 16.23 -2.28
C THR A 141 36.37 15.71 -3.61
N SER A 142 36.18 14.43 -3.96
CA SER A 142 36.64 13.91 -5.28
C SER A 142 35.76 12.78 -5.82
N GLY A 143 35.40 12.90 -7.10
CA GLY A 143 34.49 12.01 -7.80
C GLY A 143 35.17 10.86 -8.54
N THR A 144 34.57 9.69 -8.39
CA THR A 144 34.42 8.66 -9.44
C THR A 144 33.18 7.84 -9.05
N ALA A 145 32.19 7.76 -9.95
CA ALA A 145 30.90 7.03 -9.83
C ALA A 145 29.80 7.56 -8.89
N CYS A 146 29.90 8.76 -8.31
CA CYS A 146 28.78 9.30 -7.51
C CYS A 146 27.62 9.81 -8.40
N PRO A 147 26.34 9.55 -8.06
CA PRO A 147 25.20 9.79 -8.94
C PRO A 147 25.12 11.26 -9.36
N VAL A 148 25.18 11.50 -10.67
CA VAL A 148 24.80 12.78 -11.26
C VAL A 148 23.34 12.78 -11.74
N ASN A 149 22.73 11.60 -11.86
CA ASN A 149 21.42 11.41 -12.49
C ASN A 149 20.42 10.60 -11.65
N LEU A 150 20.72 10.30 -10.38
CA LEU A 150 19.74 9.61 -9.53
C LEU A 150 18.68 10.62 -9.07
N ASP A 151 17.43 10.36 -9.43
CA ASP A 151 16.28 11.18 -9.04
C ASP A 151 15.87 10.86 -7.60
N ILE A 152 16.57 11.50 -6.66
CA ILE A 152 16.34 11.31 -5.22
C ILE A 152 15.00 11.92 -4.81
N ASP A 153 14.55 12.97 -5.48
CA ASP A 153 13.23 13.57 -5.23
C ASP A 153 12.11 12.57 -5.54
N ARG A 154 12.23 11.83 -6.64
CA ARG A 154 11.32 10.72 -6.97
C ARG A 154 11.37 9.61 -5.92
N ILE A 155 12.54 9.23 -5.41
CA ILE A 155 12.65 8.23 -4.33
C ILE A 155 11.94 8.70 -3.07
N VAL A 156 12.17 9.96 -2.66
CA VAL A 156 11.56 10.54 -1.46
C VAL A 156 10.04 10.66 -1.63
N ALA A 157 9.57 11.11 -2.79
CA ALA A 157 8.14 11.16 -3.10
C ALA A 157 7.52 9.76 -3.02
N ARG A 158 8.14 8.77 -3.67
CA ARG A 158 7.65 7.39 -3.67
C ARG A 158 7.69 6.76 -2.27
N ALA A 159 8.71 7.02 -1.47
CA ALA A 159 8.80 6.52 -0.11
C ALA A 159 7.72 7.15 0.79
N ARG A 160 7.38 8.42 0.60
CA ARG A 160 6.25 9.07 1.28
C ARG A 160 4.92 8.45 0.88
N GLU A 161 4.71 8.19 -0.40
CA GLU A 161 3.53 7.46 -0.88
C GLU A 161 3.45 6.08 -0.21
N LEU A 162 4.52 5.29 -0.27
CA LEU A 162 4.58 3.94 0.30
C LEU A 162 4.35 3.94 1.82
N ARG A 163 4.90 4.91 2.54
CA ARG A 163 4.61 5.10 3.98
C ARG A 163 3.14 5.49 4.20
N GLY A 164 2.59 6.34 3.34
CA GLY A 164 1.17 6.72 3.33
C GLY A 164 0.21 5.61 2.89
N VAL A 165 0.71 4.48 2.35
CA VAL A 165 -0.11 3.37 1.84
C VAL A 165 -0.41 2.32 2.92
N ARG A 166 0.34 2.25 4.03
CA ARG A 166 0.06 1.25 5.07
C ARG A 166 -0.86 1.80 6.14
N MET A 167 -2.06 1.23 6.21
CA MET A 167 -3.07 1.55 7.21
C MET A 167 -3.33 0.37 8.15
N LEU A 168 -3.78 0.70 9.35
CA LEU A 168 -4.38 -0.23 10.30
C LEU A 168 -5.88 0.05 10.38
N TRP A 169 -6.64 -0.92 10.87
CA TRP A 169 -7.99 -0.62 11.35
C TRP A 169 -7.93 0.30 12.58
N PRO A 170 -9.03 1.00 12.91
CA PRO A 170 -9.09 1.88 14.08
C PRO A 170 -8.86 1.19 15.43
N ASN A 171 -8.82 -0.14 15.49
CA ASN A 171 -8.40 -0.91 16.68
C ASN A 171 -6.86 -1.12 16.76
N GLY A 172 -6.10 -0.60 15.79
CA GLY A 172 -4.65 -0.76 15.64
C GLY A 172 -4.21 -2.13 15.15
N THR A 173 -5.10 -2.92 14.55
CA THR A 173 -4.80 -4.26 14.03
C THR A 173 -5.06 -4.36 12.53
N THR A 174 -4.74 -5.51 11.94
CA THR A 174 -5.10 -5.85 10.55
C THR A 174 -6.46 -6.54 10.43
N THR A 175 -7.16 -6.78 11.55
CA THR A 175 -8.50 -7.37 11.57
C THR A 175 -9.58 -6.32 11.77
N GLU A 176 -10.58 -6.32 10.88
CA GLU A 176 -11.67 -5.35 10.92
C GLU A 176 -12.45 -5.47 12.24
N PRO A 177 -12.73 -4.37 12.95
CA PRO A 177 -13.64 -4.37 14.08
C PRO A 177 -15.06 -4.75 13.68
N ARG A 178 -15.93 -5.02 14.67
CA ARG A 178 -17.34 -5.30 14.37
C ARG A 178 -17.99 -4.03 13.81
N ARG A 179 -18.57 -4.15 12.62
CA ARG A 179 -19.24 -3.05 11.92
C ARG A 179 -20.72 -3.00 12.27
N SER A 180 -21.23 -1.84 12.67
CA SER A 180 -22.66 -1.60 12.92
C SER A 180 -23.35 -0.98 11.71
N ASP A 181 -22.71 0.01 11.06
CA ASP A 181 -23.28 0.70 9.89
C ASP A 181 -22.18 1.05 8.87
N GLY A 182 -22.53 1.05 7.59
CA GLY A 182 -21.58 1.24 6.49
C GLY A 182 -21.64 2.65 5.89
N TYR A 183 -20.61 3.00 5.13
CA TYR A 183 -20.61 4.20 4.29
C TYR A 183 -21.64 4.08 3.15
N GLY A 184 -22.32 5.20 2.85
CA GLY A 184 -23.21 5.30 1.70
C GLY A 184 -24.70 5.43 2.03
N PRO A 185 -25.59 5.20 1.04
CA PRO A 185 -27.02 5.35 1.21
C PRO A 185 -27.59 4.41 2.28
N ARG A 186 -28.41 4.95 3.19
CA ARG A 186 -29.09 4.19 4.25
C ARG A 186 -30.44 4.78 4.62
N LYS A 187 -31.25 4.03 5.36
CA LYS A 187 -32.45 4.58 6.01
C LYS A 187 -32.05 5.56 7.11
N SER A 188 -32.79 6.66 7.24
CA SER A 188 -32.63 7.58 8.36
C SER A 188 -32.90 6.86 9.68
N ILE A 189 -32.07 7.12 10.69
CA ILE A 189 -32.16 6.56 12.03
C ILE A 189 -32.54 7.70 12.97
N LEU A 190 -33.46 7.45 13.90
CA LEU A 190 -33.81 8.43 14.93
C LEU A 190 -32.75 8.41 16.04
N THR A 191 -32.16 9.56 16.31
CA THR A 191 -31.18 9.76 17.40
C THR A 191 -31.73 10.75 18.43
N SER A 192 -30.98 10.99 19.51
CA SER A 192 -31.27 12.05 20.49
C SER A 192 -31.32 13.46 19.88
N ALA A 193 -30.75 13.65 18.69
CA ALA A 193 -30.76 14.92 17.95
C ALA A 193 -31.68 14.91 16.72
N GLY A 194 -32.53 13.90 16.58
CA GLY A 194 -33.47 13.76 15.46
C GLY A 194 -33.01 12.76 14.40
N TRP A 195 -33.61 12.84 13.22
CA TRP A 195 -33.36 11.90 12.13
C TRP A 195 -32.02 12.14 11.46
N THR A 196 -31.20 11.10 11.35
CA THR A 196 -29.98 11.16 10.55
C THR A 196 -30.31 11.30 9.07
N ARG A 197 -29.34 11.77 8.29
CA ARG A 197 -29.44 11.80 6.83
C ARG A 197 -29.58 10.40 6.22
N PRO A 198 -30.16 10.29 5.01
CA PRO A 198 -30.25 9.04 4.27
C PRO A 198 -28.94 8.63 3.59
N PHE A 199 -27.83 9.32 3.89
CA PHE A 199 -26.48 8.98 3.43
C PHE A 199 -25.52 9.09 4.61
N HIS A 200 -24.72 8.05 4.82
CA HIS A 200 -23.72 7.96 5.86
C HIS A 200 -22.34 8.28 5.30
N VAL A 201 -21.72 9.36 5.78
CA VAL A 201 -20.41 9.86 5.30
C VAL A 201 -19.21 9.18 5.97
N GLY A 202 -19.47 8.23 6.86
CA GLY A 202 -18.45 7.47 7.58
C GLY A 202 -18.77 5.97 7.62
N THR A 203 -18.07 5.25 8.46
CA THR A 203 -18.37 3.86 8.82
C THR A 203 -18.40 3.76 10.34
N ASP A 204 -19.39 3.03 10.85
CA ASP A 204 -19.57 2.85 12.28
C ASP A 204 -19.07 1.47 12.69
N TRP A 205 -18.15 1.45 13.65
CA TRP A 205 -17.62 0.24 14.28
C TRP A 205 -17.83 0.28 15.78
N TYR A 206 -18.07 -0.87 16.41
CA TYR A 206 -18.35 -0.98 17.83
C TYR A 206 -17.51 -2.09 18.48
N SER A 207 -17.43 -2.06 19.82
CA SER A 207 -16.59 -2.99 20.60
C SER A 207 -15.10 -2.94 20.20
N ILE A 208 -14.61 -1.76 19.82
CA ILE A 208 -13.19 -1.47 19.58
C ILE A 208 -12.45 -1.26 20.91
N GLY A 209 -13.10 -0.63 21.89
CA GLY A 209 -12.44 -0.23 23.14
C GLY A 209 -11.48 0.95 22.92
N THR A 210 -10.21 0.69 22.63
CA THR A 210 -9.21 1.76 22.38
C THR A 210 -9.14 2.11 20.89
N ILE A 211 -9.45 3.36 20.56
CA ILE A 211 -9.35 3.89 19.20
C ILE A 211 -7.91 4.32 18.92
N ARG A 212 -7.39 3.93 17.76
CA ARG A 212 -6.02 4.17 17.33
C ARG A 212 -5.97 4.82 15.95
N SER A 213 -4.92 5.59 15.69
CA SER A 213 -4.71 6.25 14.39
C SER A 213 -4.52 5.21 13.29
N VAL A 214 -5.27 5.32 12.20
CA VAL A 214 -5.22 4.35 11.10
C VAL A 214 -3.92 4.45 10.29
N ALA A 215 -3.24 5.59 10.32
CA ALA A 215 -1.96 5.82 9.66
C ALA A 215 -1.14 6.86 10.43
N ALA A 216 0.13 7.00 10.08
CA ALA A 216 0.92 8.13 10.57
C ALA A 216 0.34 9.47 10.07
N GLY A 217 0.53 10.54 10.82
CA GLY A 217 -0.01 11.84 10.44
C GLY A 217 0.20 12.94 11.47
N THR A 218 -0.41 14.09 11.21
CA THR A 218 -0.41 15.26 12.09
C THR A 218 -1.84 15.58 12.53
N VAL A 219 -2.04 15.78 13.83
CA VAL A 219 -3.34 16.15 14.39
C VAL A 219 -3.70 17.59 13.97
N ILE A 220 -4.84 17.75 13.30
CA ILE A 220 -5.33 19.04 12.81
C ILE A 220 -6.41 19.61 13.74
N GLU A 221 -7.25 18.76 14.30
CA GLU A 221 -8.29 19.15 15.27
C GLU A 221 -8.39 18.08 16.35
N SER A 222 -8.57 18.50 17.60
CA SER A 222 -8.89 17.64 18.74
C SER A 222 -9.79 18.46 19.65
N GLY A 223 -10.98 17.95 19.97
CA GLY A 223 -11.94 18.67 20.79
C GLY A 223 -13.40 18.28 20.54
N TRP A 224 -14.31 19.14 20.99
CA TRP A 224 -15.75 18.92 20.89
C TRP A 224 -16.34 19.52 19.61
N ILE A 225 -17.19 18.76 18.91
CA ILE A 225 -18.09 19.24 17.86
C ILE A 225 -19.48 18.67 18.15
N ASP A 226 -20.54 19.48 18.13
CA ASP A 226 -21.88 19.07 18.62
C ASP A 226 -22.41 17.76 18.04
N TRP A 227 -22.25 17.54 16.74
CA TRP A 227 -22.67 16.29 16.11
C TRP A 227 -21.72 15.12 16.42
N ALA A 228 -20.41 15.37 16.43
CA ALA A 228 -19.39 14.34 16.58
C ALA A 228 -19.08 13.99 18.05
N GLY A 229 -19.46 14.83 19.01
CA GLY A 229 -18.98 14.75 20.38
C GLY A 229 -17.48 15.03 20.48
N ASN A 230 -16.79 14.27 21.33
CA ASN A 230 -15.32 14.31 21.38
C ASN A 230 -14.76 13.68 20.10
N GLN A 231 -13.92 14.41 19.39
CA GLN A 231 -13.38 13.96 18.11
C GLN A 231 -11.92 14.36 17.89
N VAL A 232 -11.25 13.63 17.00
CA VAL A 232 -9.91 13.94 16.50
C VAL A 232 -9.88 13.85 14.97
N LEU A 233 -9.32 14.87 14.33
CA LEU A 233 -9.04 14.92 12.89
C LEU A 233 -7.52 14.87 12.66
N ILE A 234 -7.07 13.90 11.87
CA ILE A 234 -5.65 13.66 11.58
C ILE A 234 -5.42 13.81 10.07
N TYR A 235 -4.40 14.57 9.69
CA TYR A 235 -3.90 14.66 8.32
C TYR A 235 -2.82 13.61 8.08
N HIS A 236 -3.00 12.76 7.07
CA HIS A 236 -2.11 11.65 6.75
C HIS A 236 -1.16 11.93 5.57
N GLY A 237 -1.04 13.20 5.16
CA GLY A 237 -0.27 13.55 3.97
C GLY A 237 -1.06 13.28 2.67
N GLU A 238 -0.35 13.05 1.59
CA GLU A 238 -0.92 12.66 0.30
C GLU A 238 -0.86 11.13 0.14
N ILE A 239 -2.01 10.54 -0.18
CA ILE A 239 -2.16 9.11 -0.47
C ILE A 239 -2.74 9.01 -1.87
N ASP A 240 -2.03 8.31 -2.77
CA ASP A 240 -2.26 8.29 -4.21
C ASP A 240 -2.35 9.71 -4.83
N GLY A 241 -1.43 10.60 -4.42
CA GLY A 241 -1.38 11.98 -4.90
C GLY A 241 -2.54 12.86 -4.44
N VAL A 242 -3.32 12.43 -3.44
CA VAL A 242 -4.44 13.21 -2.90
C VAL A 242 -4.32 13.32 -1.39
N ARG A 243 -4.39 14.57 -0.91
CA ARG A 243 -4.41 14.87 0.52
C ARG A 243 -5.51 14.07 1.22
N THR A 244 -5.15 13.38 2.30
CA THR A 244 -6.04 12.45 2.99
C THR A 244 -6.09 12.77 4.48
N TRP A 245 -7.30 12.74 5.05
CA TRP A 245 -7.52 12.91 6.48
C TRP A 245 -8.44 11.82 7.01
N SER A 246 -8.33 11.51 8.30
CA SER A 246 -9.33 10.72 9.02
C SER A 246 -9.91 11.49 10.19
N ARG A 247 -11.18 11.26 10.50
CA ARG A 247 -11.85 11.77 11.69
C ARG A 247 -12.37 10.60 12.53
N SER A 248 -12.04 10.60 13.81
CA SER A 248 -12.59 9.68 14.82
C SER A 248 -13.55 10.45 15.71
N CYS A 249 -14.82 10.05 15.75
CA CYS A 249 -15.90 10.72 16.47
C CYS A 249 -16.44 9.87 17.64
N HIS A 250 -17.32 10.48 18.43
CA HIS A 250 -18.05 9.90 19.56
C HIS A 250 -17.16 9.37 20.69
N LEU A 251 -15.93 9.86 20.83
CA LEU A 251 -14.99 9.37 21.83
C LEU A 251 -15.56 9.56 23.26
N ALA A 252 -15.26 8.62 24.16
CA ALA A 252 -15.78 8.63 25.53
C ALA A 252 -15.34 9.85 26.34
N ALA A 253 -14.16 10.38 26.05
CA ALA A 253 -13.56 11.53 26.70
C ALA A 253 -12.71 12.34 25.70
N PRO A 254 -12.30 13.58 26.05
CA PRO A 254 -11.34 14.32 25.26
C PRO A 254 -10.07 13.49 24.99
N SER A 255 -9.56 13.57 23.76
CA SER A 255 -8.34 12.86 23.36
C SER A 255 -7.12 13.35 24.16
N PRO A 256 -6.15 12.47 24.46
CA PRO A 256 -4.85 12.91 24.96
C PRO A 256 -4.02 13.69 23.92
N LEU A 257 -4.44 13.69 22.64
CA LEU A 257 -3.75 14.36 21.55
C LEU A 257 -4.20 15.82 21.40
N SER A 258 -3.25 16.68 21.03
CA SER A 258 -3.43 18.10 20.76
C SER A 258 -3.14 18.45 19.29
N ARG A 259 -3.70 19.57 18.82
CA ARG A 259 -3.38 20.09 17.48
C ARG A 259 -1.87 20.28 17.33
N GLY A 260 -1.33 19.76 16.23
CA GLY A 260 0.11 19.82 15.91
C GLY A 260 0.88 18.55 16.28
N ASP A 261 0.32 17.67 17.10
CA ASP A 261 0.98 16.43 17.47
C ASP A 261 1.23 15.54 16.24
N GLN A 262 2.44 14.99 16.17
CA GLN A 262 2.78 13.94 15.21
C GLN A 262 2.41 12.59 15.81
N VAL A 263 1.69 11.79 15.04
CA VAL A 263 1.24 10.46 15.45
C VAL A 263 1.74 9.40 14.49
N ALA A 264 2.16 8.26 15.03
CA ALA A 264 2.41 7.06 14.24
C ALA A 264 1.10 6.30 13.97
N ALA A 265 1.11 5.40 12.98
CA ALA A 265 0.04 4.42 12.83
C ALA A 265 -0.09 3.60 14.13
N GLY A 266 -1.31 3.36 14.61
CA GLY A 266 -1.57 2.65 15.85
C GLY A 266 -1.44 3.49 17.12
N ALA A 267 -1.04 4.77 17.05
CA ALA A 267 -1.03 5.67 18.20
C ALA A 267 -2.43 5.80 18.82
N VAL A 268 -2.52 5.90 20.15
CA VAL A 268 -3.80 6.02 20.86
C VAL A 268 -4.44 7.37 20.56
N VAL A 269 -5.66 7.34 20.03
CA VAL A 269 -6.49 8.51 19.73
C VAL A 269 -7.48 8.77 20.86
N GLY A 270 -8.03 7.71 21.46
CA GLY A 270 -9.00 7.82 22.54
C GLY A 270 -9.67 6.48 22.84
N ALA A 271 -10.82 6.54 23.50
CA ALA A 271 -11.65 5.36 23.78
C ALA A 271 -13.01 5.50 23.10
N GLU A 272 -13.57 4.38 22.64
CA GLU A 272 -14.93 4.28 22.13
C GLU A 272 -15.93 4.82 23.16
N GLY A 273 -16.88 5.63 22.69
CA GLY A 273 -17.89 6.24 23.54
C GLY A 273 -19.20 6.45 22.80
N ALA A 274 -20.04 7.33 23.35
CA ALA A 274 -21.35 7.67 22.82
C ALA A 274 -21.62 9.19 22.94
N THR A 275 -20.59 10.02 22.81
CA THR A 275 -20.73 11.48 22.95
C THR A 275 -21.25 12.12 21.65
N GLY A 276 -21.87 13.30 21.74
CA GLY A 276 -22.49 13.95 20.58
C GLY A 276 -23.79 13.28 20.13
N GLN A 277 -24.04 13.23 18.83
CA GLN A 277 -25.29 12.70 18.25
C GLN A 277 -25.22 11.19 17.97
N ALA A 278 -24.77 10.41 18.96
CA ALA A 278 -24.67 8.97 18.87
C ALA A 278 -25.96 8.26 19.34
N ALA A 279 -26.36 7.18 18.67
CA ALA A 279 -27.48 6.32 19.10
C ALA A 279 -27.08 5.29 20.18
N GLY A 280 -25.79 5.13 20.46
CA GLY A 280 -25.20 4.20 21.43
C GLY A 280 -23.68 4.17 21.30
N PRO A 281 -22.97 3.36 22.11
CA PRO A 281 -21.51 3.26 22.03
C PRO A 281 -21.01 2.72 20.68
N HIS A 282 -20.24 3.53 19.96
CA HIS A 282 -19.54 3.16 18.72
C HIS A 282 -18.49 4.23 18.35
N LEU A 283 -17.57 3.87 17.45
CA LEU A 283 -16.76 4.81 16.70
C LEU A 283 -17.48 5.12 15.39
N HIS A 284 -17.81 6.40 15.19
CA HIS A 284 -18.08 6.92 13.85
C HIS A 284 -16.77 7.42 13.23
N PHE A 285 -16.39 6.85 12.10
CA PHE A 285 -15.11 7.12 11.45
C PHE A 285 -15.30 7.62 10.03
N GLU A 286 -14.68 8.75 9.71
CA GLU A 286 -14.74 9.35 8.38
C GLU A 286 -13.36 9.40 7.73
N LEU A 287 -13.31 9.28 6.41
CA LEU A 287 -12.09 9.43 5.64
C LEU A 287 -12.31 10.44 4.51
N TYR A 288 -11.49 11.50 4.52
CA TYR A 288 -11.61 12.63 3.62
C TYR A 288 -10.52 12.61 2.55
N ARG A 289 -10.88 12.99 1.32
CA ARG A 289 -9.97 13.09 0.17
C ARG A 289 -10.03 14.50 -0.42
N GLY A 290 -8.87 15.14 -0.58
CA GLY A 290 -8.70 16.44 -1.23
C GLY A 290 -9.07 17.66 -0.36
N ARG A 291 -10.21 17.61 0.34
CA ARG A 291 -10.69 18.64 1.27
C ARG A 291 -11.36 18.03 2.51
N VAL A 292 -11.41 18.79 3.60
CA VAL A 292 -12.17 18.45 4.81
C VAL A 292 -13.38 19.37 4.91
N ASP A 293 -14.55 18.81 5.21
CA ASP A 293 -15.70 19.60 5.64
C ASP A 293 -15.53 19.93 7.13
N ARG A 294 -15.37 21.23 7.43
CA ARG A 294 -15.17 21.73 8.80
C ARG A 294 -16.48 22.14 9.49
N GLY A 295 -17.62 22.04 8.82
CA GLY A 295 -18.84 22.71 9.28
C GLY A 295 -20.08 21.85 9.44
N THR A 296 -20.25 20.78 8.66
CA THR A 296 -21.58 20.13 8.58
C THR A 296 -21.62 18.61 8.68
N GLY A 297 -20.48 17.92 8.61
CA GLY A 297 -20.45 16.44 8.56
C GLY A 297 -21.32 15.89 7.43
N SER A 298 -21.49 16.64 6.34
CA SER A 298 -22.59 16.41 5.40
C SER A 298 -22.28 16.62 3.92
N ASP A 299 -21.00 16.82 3.56
CA ASP A 299 -20.58 16.84 2.16
C ASP A 299 -20.09 15.44 1.69
N PRO A 300 -20.96 14.59 1.10
CA PRO A 300 -20.57 13.28 0.57
C PRO A 300 -19.57 13.38 -0.60
N GLY A 301 -19.33 14.58 -1.14
CA GLY A 301 -18.30 14.81 -2.15
C GLY A 301 -16.89 15.02 -1.58
N ALA A 302 -16.73 15.06 -0.25
CA ALA A 302 -15.44 15.20 0.44
C ALA A 302 -14.94 13.89 1.08
N THR A 303 -15.84 12.96 1.38
CA THR A 303 -15.56 11.67 2.02
C THR A 303 -15.52 10.51 1.05
N VAL A 304 -14.81 9.44 1.40
CA VAL A 304 -14.82 8.14 0.69
C VAL A 304 -15.11 7.02 1.68
N ASP A 305 -15.50 5.84 1.18
CA ASP A 305 -15.72 4.64 2.01
C ASP A 305 -14.44 4.30 2.81
N PRO A 306 -14.43 4.51 4.14
CA PRO A 306 -13.25 4.27 4.95
C PRO A 306 -12.86 2.79 4.99
N ARG A 307 -13.85 1.89 4.98
CA ARG A 307 -13.61 0.45 5.00
C ARG A 307 -12.89 0.02 3.73
N ALA A 308 -13.39 0.42 2.57
CA ALA A 308 -12.75 0.09 1.30
C ALA A 308 -11.36 0.72 1.19
N PHE A 309 -11.19 1.94 1.69
CA PHE A 309 -9.92 2.67 1.65
C PHE A 309 -8.84 2.02 2.51
N ILE A 310 -9.17 1.64 3.75
CA ILE A 310 -8.29 0.96 4.69
C ILE A 310 -7.99 -0.46 4.21
N LEU A 311 -9.00 -1.22 3.76
CA LEU A 311 -8.83 -2.60 3.30
C LEU A 311 -7.79 -2.70 2.17
N ALA A 312 -7.80 -1.77 1.21
CA ALA A 312 -6.82 -1.69 0.14
C ALA A 312 -5.38 -1.40 0.61
N ARG A 313 -5.20 -1.11 1.90
CA ARG A 313 -4.02 -0.52 2.52
C ARG A 313 -3.56 -1.24 3.80
N LEU A 314 -4.19 -2.34 4.19
CA LEU A 314 -3.83 -3.11 5.40
C LEU A 314 -2.44 -3.77 5.33
N GLY A 315 -1.75 -3.67 4.20
CA GLY A 315 -0.45 -4.31 3.99
C GLY A 315 -0.53 -5.83 4.16
N THR A 316 -1.67 -6.43 3.84
CA THR A 316 -1.84 -7.89 3.83
C THR A 316 -0.99 -8.46 2.70
N THR A 317 0.20 -8.95 3.03
CA THR A 317 0.83 -10.00 2.24
C THR A 317 -0.14 -11.17 2.21
N LEU A 318 -0.52 -11.63 1.02
CA LEU A 318 -1.27 -12.89 0.89
C LEU A 318 -0.44 -13.98 1.57
N THR A 319 -1.01 -14.67 2.57
CA THR A 319 -0.34 -15.80 3.22
C THR A 319 -0.42 -17.04 2.33
N GLU A 320 0.39 -18.08 2.59
CA GLU A 320 0.26 -19.36 1.89
C GLU A 320 -1.16 -19.94 2.03
N ALA A 321 -1.81 -19.76 3.20
CA ALA A 321 -3.18 -20.19 3.43
C ALA A 321 -4.22 -19.35 2.63
N ASP A 322 -3.95 -18.06 2.40
CA ASP A 322 -4.78 -17.23 1.52
C ASP A 322 -4.60 -17.65 0.05
N MET A 323 -3.37 -18.01 -0.32
CA MET A 323 -3.06 -18.57 -1.64
C MET A 323 -3.70 -19.94 -1.84
N ASP A 324 -3.75 -20.80 -0.82
CA ASP A 324 -4.46 -22.09 -0.89
C ASP A 324 -5.96 -21.92 -1.08
N LYS A 325 -6.57 -20.94 -0.42
CA LYS A 325 -7.99 -20.57 -0.67
C LYS A 325 -8.21 -20.01 -2.07
N ILE A 326 -7.31 -19.15 -2.54
CA ILE A 326 -7.35 -18.63 -3.92
C ILE A 326 -7.19 -19.79 -4.91
N ASN A 327 -6.29 -20.73 -4.65
CA ASN A 327 -6.07 -21.94 -5.44
C ASN A 327 -7.29 -22.86 -5.44
N GLU A 328 -7.94 -23.06 -4.30
CA GLU A 328 -9.18 -23.86 -4.21
C GLU A 328 -10.32 -23.22 -5.02
N LEU A 329 -10.47 -21.90 -4.93
CA LEU A 329 -11.43 -21.13 -5.73
C LEU A 329 -11.10 -21.17 -7.23
N TRP A 330 -9.81 -21.12 -7.58
CA TRP A 330 -9.31 -21.22 -8.95
C TRP A 330 -9.47 -22.63 -9.54
N GLN A 331 -9.21 -23.68 -8.76
CA GLN A 331 -9.44 -25.07 -9.18
C GLN A 331 -10.92 -25.33 -9.45
N ARG A 332 -11.82 -24.70 -8.68
CA ARG A 332 -13.26 -24.70 -8.99
C ARG A 332 -13.59 -23.98 -10.30
N LEU A 333 -12.76 -23.06 -10.78
CA LEU A 333 -12.95 -22.34 -12.05
C LEU A 333 -12.42 -23.10 -13.28
N LEU A 334 -11.46 -24.02 -13.09
CA LEU A 334 -10.92 -24.82 -14.19
C LEU A 334 -11.97 -25.83 -14.70
N PRO A 335 -12.06 -26.05 -16.02
CA PRO A 335 -12.94 -27.06 -16.59
C PRO A 335 -12.36 -28.44 -16.29
N GLY A 336 -12.79 -29.02 -15.17
CA GLY A 336 -12.28 -30.30 -14.67
C GLY A 336 -13.27 -30.96 -13.73
N GLU A 337 -14.28 -31.57 -14.35
CA GLU A 337 -15.30 -32.47 -13.82
C GLU A 337 -16.45 -31.89 -12.95
N ALA A 338 -17.67 -32.23 -13.43
CA ALA A 338 -19.01 -31.97 -12.90
C ALA A 338 -19.56 -30.51 -12.94
N GLY A 339 -20.06 -30.12 -14.11
CA GLY A 339 -21.06 -29.07 -14.29
C GLY A 339 -20.60 -27.92 -15.19
N LYS A 340 -21.20 -27.80 -16.38
CA LYS A 340 -20.94 -26.70 -17.32
C LYS A 340 -21.23 -25.36 -16.62
N LYS A 341 -20.19 -24.62 -16.25
CA LYS A 341 -20.33 -23.27 -15.66
C LYS A 341 -20.61 -22.25 -16.75
N THR A 342 -21.51 -21.32 -16.47
CA THR A 342 -21.87 -20.24 -17.40
C THR A 342 -20.87 -19.08 -17.31
N ALA A 343 -20.83 -18.20 -18.31
CA ALA A 343 -20.03 -16.97 -18.23
C ALA A 343 -20.41 -16.07 -17.03
N GLY A 344 -21.68 -16.14 -16.58
CA GLY A 344 -22.15 -15.46 -15.38
C GLY A 344 -21.56 -16.03 -14.08
N ASP A 345 -21.38 -17.35 -13.99
CA ASP A 345 -20.78 -18.00 -12.82
C ASP A 345 -19.30 -17.63 -12.68
N VAL A 346 -18.58 -17.57 -13.80
CA VAL A 346 -17.19 -17.12 -13.86
C VAL A 346 -17.08 -15.65 -13.46
N TYR A 347 -17.98 -14.80 -13.96
CA TYR A 347 -18.02 -13.37 -13.63
C TYR A 347 -18.35 -13.11 -12.15
N LEU A 348 -19.32 -13.82 -11.57
CA LEU A 348 -19.68 -13.68 -10.16
C LEU A 348 -18.57 -14.22 -9.24
N THR A 349 -17.90 -15.31 -9.63
CA THR A 349 -16.76 -15.87 -8.88
C THR A 349 -15.53 -14.98 -9.00
N PHE A 350 -15.26 -14.40 -10.17
CA PHE A 350 -14.20 -13.40 -10.35
C PHE A 350 -14.50 -12.12 -9.58
N LEU A 351 -15.75 -11.65 -9.55
CA LEU A 351 -16.16 -10.51 -8.72
C LEU A 351 -16.01 -10.82 -7.22
N ASP A 352 -16.28 -12.05 -6.77
CA ASP A 352 -16.06 -12.48 -5.38
C ASP A 352 -14.56 -12.58 -5.05
N LEU A 353 -13.74 -13.10 -5.97
CA LEU A 353 -12.29 -13.16 -5.86
C LEU A 353 -11.68 -11.75 -5.81
N VAL A 354 -12.08 -10.88 -6.75
CA VAL A 354 -11.67 -9.48 -6.80
C VAL A 354 -12.16 -8.73 -5.58
N SER A 355 -13.40 -8.95 -5.12
CA SER A 355 -13.99 -8.42 -3.88
C SER A 355 -13.15 -8.74 -2.64
N ARG A 356 -12.65 -9.97 -2.55
CA ARG A 356 -11.80 -10.45 -1.45
C ARG A 356 -10.35 -9.95 -1.54
N VAL A 357 -9.94 -9.42 -2.69
CA VAL A 357 -8.58 -8.91 -2.97
C VAL A 357 -8.54 -7.38 -3.16
N LYS A 358 -9.63 -6.61 -2.95
CA LYS A 358 -9.67 -5.16 -3.31
C LYS A 358 -8.69 -4.31 -2.47
N GLY A 359 -7.87 -3.44 -3.09
CA GLY A 359 -8.33 -2.36 -3.99
C GLY A 359 -7.52 -2.02 -5.26
N LEU A 360 -6.63 -2.87 -5.79
CA LEU A 360 -5.88 -2.57 -7.02
C LEU A 360 -6.53 -3.12 -8.32
N ALA A 361 -7.34 -4.19 -8.25
CA ALA A 361 -7.95 -4.83 -9.43
C ALA A 361 -9.10 -4.03 -10.07
N ALA A 362 -9.69 -3.06 -9.38
CA ALA A 362 -10.84 -2.29 -9.88
C ALA A 362 -10.46 -1.32 -11.02
N THR A 363 -9.26 -0.75 -10.99
CA THR A 363 -8.79 0.22 -12.00
C THR A 363 -8.39 -0.49 -13.30
N ALA A 364 -7.74 -1.66 -13.21
CA ALA A 364 -7.38 -2.48 -14.36
C ALA A 364 -8.63 -3.05 -15.07
N ALA A 365 -9.66 -3.45 -14.31
CA ALA A 365 -10.93 -3.89 -14.88
C ALA A 365 -11.59 -2.78 -15.71
N LYS A 366 -11.60 -1.54 -15.20
CA LYS A 366 -12.20 -0.41 -15.93
C LYS A 366 -11.58 -0.20 -17.32
N THR A 367 -10.25 -0.27 -17.43
CA THR A 367 -9.54 -0.07 -18.70
C THR A 367 -9.80 -1.18 -19.72
N VAL A 368 -9.94 -2.43 -19.28
CA VAL A 368 -10.24 -3.56 -20.17
C VAL A 368 -11.66 -3.47 -20.74
N TRP A 369 -12.63 -3.06 -19.91
CA TRP A 369 -14.06 -3.06 -20.28
C TRP A 369 -14.54 -1.75 -20.95
N GLU A 370 -13.68 -0.74 -21.08
CA GLU A 370 -13.87 0.45 -21.94
C GLU A 370 -13.54 0.17 -23.42
N THR A 371 -12.96 -0.99 -23.74
CA THR A 371 -12.67 -1.40 -25.12
C THR A 371 -13.97 -1.53 -25.94
N PRO A 372 -14.07 -0.91 -27.12
CA PRO A 372 -15.26 -1.02 -27.96
C PRO A 372 -15.43 -2.43 -28.53
N VAL A 373 -16.61 -3.01 -28.32
CA VAL A 373 -17.14 -4.22 -28.95
C VAL A 373 -18.22 -3.86 -29.97
N THR A 374 -18.42 -4.69 -30.97
CA THR A 374 -19.33 -4.39 -32.08
C THR A 374 -20.66 -5.13 -31.88
N ARG A 375 -21.76 -4.37 -31.78
CA ARG A 375 -23.13 -4.87 -31.71
C ARG A 375 -23.86 -4.50 -32.99
N GLY A 376 -23.99 -5.45 -33.91
CA GLY A 376 -24.40 -5.14 -35.29
C GLY A 376 -23.36 -4.23 -35.96
N ASP A 377 -23.80 -3.09 -36.51
CA ASP A 377 -22.91 -2.09 -37.14
C ASP A 377 -22.40 -1.00 -36.18
N LYS A 378 -22.72 -1.10 -34.88
CA LYS A 378 -22.36 -0.08 -33.87
C LYS A 378 -21.26 -0.57 -32.94
N LYS A 379 -20.26 0.28 -32.68
CA LYS A 379 -19.28 0.08 -31.62
C LYS A 379 -19.80 0.62 -30.30
N ILE A 380 -19.91 -0.23 -29.29
CA ILE A 380 -20.29 0.12 -27.91
C ILE A 380 -19.22 -0.42 -26.96
N SER A 381 -19.02 0.14 -25.78
CA SER A 381 -18.09 -0.46 -24.82
C SER A 381 -18.67 -1.75 -24.25
N ALA A 382 -17.81 -2.71 -23.88
CA ALA A 382 -18.26 -3.96 -23.29
C ALA A 382 -18.98 -3.72 -21.94
N LEU A 383 -18.62 -2.65 -21.23
CA LEU A 383 -19.35 -2.17 -20.06
C LEU A 383 -20.77 -1.67 -20.41
N GLN A 384 -20.92 -0.94 -21.52
CA GLN A 384 -22.23 -0.46 -22.00
C GLN A 384 -23.11 -1.62 -22.48
N GLU A 385 -22.53 -2.62 -23.15
CA GLU A 385 -23.26 -3.82 -23.58
C GLU A 385 -23.79 -4.63 -22.39
N LEU A 386 -23.00 -4.72 -21.32
CA LEU A 386 -23.39 -5.37 -20.07
C LEU A 386 -24.42 -4.56 -19.26
N ALA A 387 -24.28 -3.23 -19.23
CA ALA A 387 -25.26 -2.34 -18.61
C ALA A 387 -26.60 -2.36 -19.35
N ASP A 388 -26.57 -2.36 -20.68
CA ASP A 388 -27.74 -2.53 -21.53
C ASP A 388 -28.39 -3.89 -21.29
N ALA A 389 -27.62 -4.97 -21.18
CA ALA A 389 -28.13 -6.31 -20.86
C ALA A 389 -28.77 -6.38 -19.46
N LYS A 390 -28.21 -5.67 -18.48
CA LYS A 390 -28.77 -5.56 -17.12
C LYS A 390 -30.08 -4.75 -17.10
N THR A 391 -30.18 -3.72 -17.94
CA THR A 391 -31.38 -2.88 -18.09
C THR A 391 -32.46 -3.61 -18.88
N LEU A 392 -32.08 -4.37 -19.92
CA LEU A 392 -32.95 -5.31 -20.66
C LEU A 392 -33.43 -6.48 -19.78
N GLY A 393 -32.62 -6.92 -18.82
CA GLY A 393 -32.93 -7.99 -17.87
C GLY A 393 -34.03 -7.65 -16.86
N GLN A 394 -34.36 -6.37 -16.66
CA GLN A 394 -35.54 -5.99 -15.87
C GLN A 394 -36.85 -6.14 -16.65
N THR A 395 -36.80 -6.24 -17.98
CA THR A 395 -38.00 -6.33 -18.84
C THR A 395 -38.08 -7.63 -19.64
N ALA A 396 -37.02 -8.45 -19.70
CA ALA A 396 -37.03 -9.69 -20.48
C ALA A 396 -36.07 -10.76 -19.91
N ASN A 397 -36.51 -11.50 -18.89
CA ASN A 397 -35.78 -12.63 -18.30
C ASN A 397 -35.33 -13.68 -19.34
N ALA A 398 -36.10 -13.90 -20.42
CA ALA A 398 -35.78 -14.92 -21.42
C ALA A 398 -34.51 -14.67 -22.26
N LYS A 399 -34.04 -13.42 -22.35
CA LYS A 399 -32.88 -13.04 -23.19
C LYS A 399 -31.55 -13.12 -22.42
N LEU A 400 -31.59 -12.88 -21.11
CA LEU A 400 -30.46 -13.06 -20.21
C LEU A 400 -30.12 -14.55 -20.06
N ASP A 401 -31.13 -15.41 -19.97
CA ASP A 401 -30.95 -16.87 -19.92
C ASP A 401 -30.33 -17.43 -21.21
N GLN A 402 -30.67 -16.86 -22.38
CA GLN A 402 -30.02 -17.24 -23.65
C GLN A 402 -28.56 -16.82 -23.74
N LEU A 403 -28.18 -15.67 -23.16
CA LEU A 403 -26.79 -15.18 -23.13
C LEU A 403 -25.93 -15.93 -22.10
N LEU A 404 -26.50 -16.27 -20.94
CA LEU A 404 -25.86 -17.04 -19.89
C LEU A 404 -25.75 -18.54 -20.23
N ALA A 405 -26.66 -19.08 -21.05
CA ALA A 405 -26.62 -20.47 -21.49
C ALA A 405 -25.63 -20.76 -22.63
N ARG A 406 -24.91 -19.75 -23.16
CA ARG A 406 -23.94 -19.98 -24.24
C ARG A 406 -22.71 -20.72 -23.69
N PRO A 407 -22.31 -21.85 -24.28
CA PRO A 407 -21.08 -22.54 -23.90
C PRO A 407 -19.86 -21.66 -24.19
N VAL A 408 -18.86 -21.74 -23.31
CA VAL A 408 -17.60 -20.95 -23.35
C VAL A 408 -16.89 -21.01 -24.73
N SER A 409 -17.12 -22.06 -25.51
CA SER A 409 -16.60 -22.23 -26.87
C SER A 409 -17.02 -21.14 -27.88
N GLU A 410 -18.02 -20.31 -27.56
CA GLU A 410 -18.49 -19.22 -28.44
C GLU A 410 -18.04 -17.83 -27.99
N ILE A 411 -17.39 -17.69 -26.82
CA ILE A 411 -16.80 -16.43 -26.35
C ILE A 411 -15.28 -16.54 -26.52
N SER A 412 -14.80 -16.29 -27.73
CA SER A 412 -13.37 -16.27 -28.02
C SER A 412 -12.78 -14.92 -27.62
N LEU A 413 -12.15 -14.85 -26.45
CA LEU A 413 -11.15 -13.81 -26.20
C LEU A 413 -9.97 -14.08 -27.14
N THR A 414 -9.52 -13.08 -27.88
CA THR A 414 -8.35 -13.25 -28.74
C THR A 414 -7.12 -13.54 -27.87
N PRO A 415 -6.10 -14.24 -28.38
CA PRO A 415 -4.83 -14.44 -27.67
C PRO A 415 -4.21 -13.11 -27.19
N GLU A 416 -4.48 -12.03 -27.90
CA GLU A 416 -4.07 -10.68 -27.54
C GLU A 416 -4.86 -10.11 -26.34
N GLN A 417 -6.17 -10.38 -26.25
CA GLN A 417 -7.00 -10.01 -25.11
C GLN A 417 -6.66 -10.85 -23.87
N MET A 418 -6.37 -12.13 -24.07
CA MET A 418 -5.85 -13.03 -23.02
C MET A 418 -4.46 -12.57 -22.54
N GLY A 419 -3.59 -12.16 -23.46
CA GLY A 419 -2.28 -11.61 -23.16
C GLY A 419 -2.35 -10.32 -22.35
N ARG A 420 -3.22 -9.38 -22.73
CA ARG A 420 -3.41 -8.12 -21.97
C ARG A 420 -4.06 -8.35 -20.60
N LEU A 421 -4.94 -9.34 -20.47
CA LEU A 421 -5.49 -9.75 -19.17
C LEU A 421 -4.40 -10.36 -18.28
N ALA A 422 -3.56 -11.24 -18.83
CA ALA A 422 -2.43 -11.82 -18.13
C ALA A 422 -1.37 -10.78 -17.76
N GLU A 423 -1.12 -9.78 -18.61
CA GLU A 423 -0.20 -8.66 -18.37
C GLU A 423 -0.75 -7.68 -17.31
N ALA A 424 -2.06 -7.42 -17.31
CA ALA A 424 -2.73 -6.62 -16.29
C ALA A 424 -2.76 -7.32 -14.93
N ILE A 425 -2.96 -8.64 -14.91
CA ILE A 425 -2.85 -9.47 -13.70
C ILE A 425 -1.39 -9.53 -13.25
N GLY A 426 -0.45 -9.78 -14.15
CA GLY A 426 0.99 -9.80 -13.88
C GLY A 426 1.49 -8.47 -13.33
N SER A 427 1.00 -7.35 -13.86
CA SER A 427 1.33 -6.00 -13.38
C SER A 427 0.70 -5.68 -12.03
N ALA A 428 -0.53 -6.17 -11.76
CA ALA A 428 -1.17 -6.03 -10.45
C ALA A 428 -0.54 -6.93 -9.38
N VAL A 429 0.03 -8.08 -9.77
CA VAL A 429 0.64 -9.10 -8.92
C VAL A 429 2.12 -8.80 -8.64
N ALA A 430 2.86 -8.24 -9.61
CA ALA A 430 4.26 -7.81 -9.46
C ALA A 430 4.45 -6.71 -8.40
N LEU A 431 3.37 -6.04 -7.97
CA LEU A 431 3.42 -4.95 -7.01
C LEU A 431 3.56 -5.41 -5.54
N GLN A 432 3.25 -6.67 -5.18
CA GLN A 432 3.31 -7.17 -3.78
C GLN A 432 3.56 -8.69 -3.59
N VAL A 433 4.01 -9.47 -4.58
CA VAL A 433 4.20 -10.94 -4.45
C VAL A 433 5.68 -11.36 -4.43
N ALA A 434 6.01 -12.38 -3.62
CA ALA A 434 7.36 -12.91 -3.49
C ALA A 434 7.87 -13.56 -4.81
N PRO A 435 9.15 -13.36 -5.20
CA PRO A 435 9.68 -13.81 -6.49
C PRO A 435 9.56 -15.32 -6.79
N ALA A 436 9.63 -16.18 -5.76
CA ALA A 436 9.48 -17.62 -5.91
C ALA A 436 8.08 -18.04 -6.40
N VAL A 437 7.06 -17.25 -6.08
CA VAL A 437 5.67 -17.48 -6.48
C VAL A 437 5.45 -17.03 -7.93
N LEU A 438 6.10 -15.94 -8.34
CA LEU A 438 6.10 -15.48 -9.74
C LEU A 438 6.70 -16.52 -10.68
N ASP A 439 7.81 -17.13 -10.28
CA ASP A 439 8.50 -18.17 -11.07
C ASP A 439 7.66 -19.45 -11.20
N GLN A 440 6.86 -19.78 -10.18
CA GLN A 440 5.97 -20.94 -10.20
C GLN A 440 4.69 -20.70 -11.01
N MET A 441 4.19 -19.47 -11.07
CA MET A 441 3.05 -19.07 -11.91
C MET A 441 3.44 -18.92 -13.38
N ALA A 442 4.60 -18.31 -13.68
CA ALA A 442 5.10 -18.17 -15.06
C ALA A 442 5.27 -19.53 -15.73
N LYS A 443 5.92 -20.49 -15.05
CA LYS A 443 6.09 -21.87 -15.52
C LYS A 443 4.77 -22.64 -15.74
N ARG A 444 3.67 -22.19 -15.12
CA ARG A 444 2.34 -22.82 -15.22
C ARG A 444 1.38 -22.10 -16.18
N LEU A 445 1.66 -20.85 -16.53
CA LEU A 445 0.97 -20.14 -17.61
C LEU A 445 1.50 -20.55 -18.99
N GLU A 446 2.75 -21.00 -19.05
CA GLU A 446 3.39 -21.56 -20.25
C GLU A 446 2.97 -23.01 -20.55
N SER A 447 2.41 -23.73 -19.56
CA SER A 447 1.91 -25.11 -19.68
C SER A 447 0.41 -25.17 -19.85
#